data_AF-A0A6J5C8X5-F1
#
_entry.id   AF-A0A6J5C8X5-F1
#
_cell.length_a   1.000
_cell.length_b   1.000
_cell.length_c   1.000
_cell.angle_alpha   90.00
_cell.angle_beta   90.00
_cell.angle_gamma   90.00
#
_symmetry.space_group_name_H-M   'P 1'
#
loop_
_entity.id
_entity.type
_entity.pdbx_description
1 polymer ?
#
loop_
_entity_poly.entity_id
_entity_poly.type
_entity_poly.pdbx_seq_one_letter_code
_entity_poly.pdbx_strand_id
1 'polypeptide(L)'
;MGDAQTLTQVMLLTGFLAEAGFGSATSEQLGAAERVIAKAFDIGRDSGRWSLDEDEFALFAQIATNYDQQLHRAPLWAITEASERLDRFTAGLPHQLPARKRA
;
A
#
# COMPACT_ATOMS: atom_id res chain seq x y z
N MET A 1 -9.41 -8.40 11.21
CA MET A 1 -8.87 -7.69 10.03
C MET A 1 -9.87 -7.92 8.91
N GLY A 2 -10.34 -6.88 8.24
CA GLY A 2 -11.26 -7.03 7.09
C GLY A 2 -10.48 -7.03 5.77
N ASP A 3 -10.97 -7.74 4.76
CA ASP A 3 -10.26 -7.95 3.49
C ASP A 3 -9.84 -6.64 2.79
N ALA A 4 -10.70 -5.62 2.79
CA ALA A 4 -10.40 -4.30 2.23
C ALA A 4 -9.26 -3.58 2.98
N GLN A 5 -9.16 -3.77 4.30
CA GLN A 5 -8.04 -3.25 5.09
C GLN A 5 -6.75 -3.93 4.68
N THR A 6 -6.75 -5.26 4.47
CA THR A 6 -5.58 -6.01 4.00
C THR A 6 -5.09 -5.50 2.64
N LEU A 7 -5.99 -5.28 1.68
CA LEU A 7 -5.61 -4.70 0.38
C LEU A 7 -5.04 -3.28 0.50
N THR A 8 -5.61 -2.45 1.38
CA THR A 8 -5.08 -1.11 1.67
C THR A 8 -3.66 -1.19 2.23
N GLN A 9 -3.42 -2.09 3.19
CA GLN A 9 -2.11 -2.28 3.79
C GLN A 9 -1.07 -2.76 2.77
N VAL A 10 -1.44 -3.73 1.91
CA VAL A 10 -0.58 -4.22 0.84
C VAL A 10 -0.22 -3.10 -0.14
N MET A 11 -1.20 -2.27 -0.55
CA MET A 11 -0.96 -1.11 -1.41
C MET A 11 0.03 -0.12 -0.78
N LEU A 12 -0.16 0.22 0.49
CA LEU A 12 0.71 1.15 1.21
C LEU A 12 2.14 0.59 1.34
N LEU A 13 2.28 -0.67 1.76
CA LEU A 13 3.59 -1.33 1.87
C LEU A 13 4.31 -1.41 0.53
N THR A 14 3.57 -1.69 -0.54
CA THR A 14 4.11 -1.70 -1.91
C THR A 14 4.71 -0.34 -2.27
N GLY A 15 4.01 0.74 -1.93
CA GLY A 15 4.47 2.11 -2.16
C GLY A 15 5.68 2.47 -1.31
N PHE A 16 5.68 2.13 -0.01
CA PHE A 16 6.81 2.43 0.87
C PHE A 16 8.09 1.70 0.43
N LEU A 17 7.98 0.45 -0.01
CA LEU A 17 9.12 -0.29 -0.55
C LEU A 17 9.59 0.29 -1.88
N ALA A 18 8.67 0.73 -2.75
CA ALA A 18 9.04 1.40 -4.01
C ALA A 18 9.76 2.73 -3.76
N GLU A 19 9.31 3.53 -2.79
CA GLU A 19 10.00 4.76 -2.35
C GLU A 19 11.41 4.48 -1.80
N ALA A 20 11.60 3.35 -1.13
CA ALA A 20 12.91 2.87 -0.68
C ALA A 20 13.78 2.27 -1.80
N GLY A 21 13.28 2.22 -3.04
CA GLY A 21 14.01 1.74 -4.22
C GLY A 21 13.80 0.25 -4.55
N PHE A 22 12.82 -0.41 -3.92
CA PHE A 22 12.51 -1.82 -4.14
C PHE A 22 11.20 -1.98 -4.90
N GLY A 23 11.22 -2.58 -6.10
CA GLY A 23 10.03 -2.78 -6.92
C GLY A 23 9.77 -1.63 -7.90
N SER A 24 8.61 -1.66 -8.55
CA SER A 24 8.31 -0.78 -9.70
C SER A 24 6.97 -0.06 -9.63
N ALA A 25 6.30 -0.06 -8.47
CA ALA A 25 5.03 0.66 -8.30
C ALA A 25 5.23 2.16 -8.54
N THR A 26 4.47 2.71 -9.49
CA THR A 26 4.51 4.13 -9.83
C THR A 26 3.56 4.93 -8.95
N SER A 27 3.84 6.23 -8.78
CA SER A 27 2.94 7.14 -8.06
C SER A 27 1.55 7.19 -8.71
N GLU A 28 1.47 7.08 -10.04
CA GLU A 28 0.22 7.02 -10.77
C GLU A 28 -0.58 5.76 -10.44
N GLN A 29 0.07 4.59 -10.43
CA GLN A 29 -0.55 3.31 -10.09
C GLN A 29 -1.08 3.31 -8.64
N LEU A 30 -0.30 3.83 -7.70
CA LEU A 30 -0.72 3.94 -6.29
C LEU A 30 -1.86 4.94 -6.11
N GLY A 31 -1.83 6.08 -6.80
CA GLY A 31 -2.93 7.04 -6.79
C GLY A 31 -4.22 6.48 -7.41
N ALA A 32 -4.11 5.64 -8.45
CA ALA A 32 -5.26 4.93 -9.00
C ALA A 32 -5.83 3.94 -7.98
N ALA A 33 -4.99 3.14 -7.33
CA ALA A 33 -5.41 2.16 -6.33
C ALA A 33 -6.03 2.81 -5.09
N GLU A 34 -5.54 3.98 -4.68
CA GLU A 34 -6.13 4.76 -3.58
C GLU A 34 -7.57 5.19 -3.90
N ARG A 35 -7.83 5.67 -5.12
CA ARG A 35 -9.20 6.02 -5.55
C ARG A 35 -10.12 4.80 -5.58
N VAL A 36 -9.61 3.67 -6.06
CA VAL A 36 -10.36 2.41 -6.14
C VAL A 36 -10.73 1.92 -4.74
N ILE A 37 -9.79 1.90 -3.79
CA ILE A 37 -10.09 1.40 -2.44
C ILE A 37 -11.03 2.34 -1.70
N ALA A 38 -10.90 3.67 -1.87
CA ALA A 38 -11.83 4.65 -1.31
C ALA A 38 -13.26 4.45 -1.84
N LYS A 39 -13.42 4.28 -3.17
CA LYS A 39 -14.70 3.94 -3.80
C LYS A 39 -15.27 2.63 -3.25
N ALA A 40 -14.45 1.59 -3.10
CA ALA A 40 -14.88 0.31 -2.56
C ALA A 40 -15.35 0.41 -1.09
N PHE A 41 -14.69 1.24 -0.28
CA PHE A 41 -15.13 1.55 1.09
C PHE A 41 -16.46 2.29 1.11
N ASP A 42 -16.67 3.30 0.26
CA ASP A 42 -17.92 4.04 0.18
C ASP A 42 -19.09 3.13 -0.23
N ILE A 43 -18.90 2.30 -1.26
CA ILE A 43 -19.91 1.30 -1.67
C ILE A 43 -20.15 0.29 -0.55
N GLY A 44 -19.10 -0.18 0.12
CA GLY A 44 -19.23 -1.10 1.26
C GLY A 44 -20.02 -0.52 2.42
N ARG A 45 -19.78 0.76 2.73
CA ARG A 45 -20.49 1.51 3.77
C ARG A 45 -21.97 1.69 3.43
N ASP A 46 -22.29 2.01 2.17
CA ASP A 46 -23.66 2.31 1.76
C ASP A 46 -24.50 1.04 1.44
N SER A 47 -23.86 -0.01 0.91
CA SER A 47 -24.54 -1.21 0.42
C SER A 47 -24.36 -2.46 1.29
N GLY A 48 -23.48 -2.40 2.30
CA GLY A 48 -23.10 -3.54 3.13
C GLY A 48 -22.21 -4.58 2.43
N ARG A 49 -21.77 -4.31 1.19
CA ARG A 49 -20.91 -5.19 0.40
C ARG A 49 -19.83 -4.35 -0.28
N TRP A 50 -18.59 -4.67 0.02
CA TRP A 50 -17.46 -4.15 -0.75
C TRP A 50 -17.22 -5.06 -1.97
N SER A 51 -16.77 -4.49 -3.08
CA SER A 51 -16.45 -5.21 -4.30
C SER A 51 -15.47 -4.40 -5.13
N LEU A 52 -14.68 -5.09 -5.93
CA LEU A 52 -13.88 -4.53 -7.01
C LEU A 52 -14.46 -5.04 -8.34
N ASP A 53 -14.51 -4.19 -9.36
CA ASP A 53 -14.73 -4.65 -10.72
C ASP A 53 -13.48 -5.35 -11.31
N GLU A 54 -13.55 -5.84 -12.53
CA GLU A 54 -12.47 -6.62 -13.15
C GLU A 54 -11.17 -5.81 -13.31
N ASP A 55 -11.27 -4.55 -13.71
CA ASP A 55 -10.10 -3.68 -13.91
C ASP A 55 -9.49 -3.28 -12.56
N GLU A 56 -10.35 -3.00 -11.57
CA GLU A 56 -9.96 -2.72 -10.19
C GLU A 56 -9.29 -3.93 -9.54
N PHE A 57 -9.82 -5.13 -9.78
CA PHE A 57 -9.23 -6.38 -9.30
C PHE A 57 -7.86 -6.62 -9.95
N ALA A 58 -7.75 -6.47 -11.27
CA ALA A 58 -6.49 -6.62 -11.99
C ALA A 58 -5.40 -5.66 -11.45
N LEU A 59 -5.78 -4.40 -11.16
CA LEU A 59 -4.89 -3.42 -10.53
C LEU A 59 -4.37 -3.92 -9.16
N PHE A 60 -5.25 -4.42 -8.29
CA PHE A 60 -4.83 -4.92 -6.98
C PHE A 60 -4.05 -6.23 -7.06
N ALA A 61 -4.33 -7.10 -8.03
CA ALA A 61 -3.54 -8.30 -8.30
C ALA A 61 -2.10 -7.95 -8.71
N GLN A 62 -1.93 -6.92 -9.56
CA GLN A 62 -0.62 -6.39 -9.93
C GLN A 62 0.14 -5.84 -8.71
N ILE A 63 -0.54 -5.08 -7.84
CA ILE A 63 0.05 -4.53 -6.62
C ILE A 63 0.49 -5.65 -5.67
N ALA A 64 -0.38 -6.64 -5.40
CA ALA A 64 -0.04 -7.77 -4.55
C ALA A 64 1.14 -8.58 -5.10
N THR A 65 1.20 -8.77 -6.41
CA THR A 65 2.32 -9.44 -7.08
C THR A 65 3.62 -8.64 -6.93
N ASN A 66 3.58 -7.31 -7.07
CA ASN A 66 4.76 -6.49 -6.85
C ASN A 66 5.22 -6.55 -5.39
N TYR A 67 4.28 -6.55 -4.43
CA TYR A 67 4.61 -6.70 -3.02
C TYR A 67 5.31 -8.02 -2.70
N ASP A 68 4.78 -9.14 -3.22
CA ASP A 68 5.42 -10.46 -3.09
C ASP A 68 6.87 -10.46 -3.63
N GLN A 69 7.06 -9.89 -4.83
CA GLN A 69 8.40 -9.77 -5.44
C GLN A 69 9.33 -8.85 -4.65
N GLN A 70 8.80 -7.77 -4.06
CA GLN A 70 9.56 -6.89 -3.18
C GLN A 70 9.99 -7.64 -1.93
N LEU A 71 9.11 -8.40 -1.27
CA LEU A 71 9.44 -9.20 -0.09
C LEU A 71 10.52 -10.24 -0.37
N HIS A 72 10.54 -10.82 -1.57
CA HIS A 72 11.56 -11.78 -1.96
C HIS A 72 12.98 -11.17 -2.06
N ARG A 73 13.10 -9.86 -2.33
CA ARG A 73 14.38 -9.20 -2.67
C ARG A 73 14.80 -8.10 -1.71
N ALA A 74 13.86 -7.50 -1.01
CA ALA A 74 14.12 -6.38 -0.12
C ALA A 74 14.91 -6.85 1.11
N PRO A 75 15.92 -6.08 1.55
CA PRO A 75 16.61 -6.34 2.79
C PRO A 75 15.67 -6.10 3.99
N LEU A 76 15.92 -6.81 5.10
CA LEU A 76 15.08 -6.74 6.30
C LEU A 76 14.85 -5.31 6.80
N TRP A 77 15.86 -4.44 6.74
CA TRP A 77 15.74 -3.05 7.19
C TRP A 77 14.65 -2.28 6.44
N ALA A 78 14.50 -2.52 5.13
CA ALA A 78 13.49 -1.84 4.32
C ALA A 78 12.08 -2.34 4.64
N ILE A 79 11.95 -3.65 4.91
CA ILE A 79 10.69 -4.27 5.33
C ILE A 79 10.27 -3.74 6.71
N THR A 80 11.20 -3.65 7.66
CA THR A 80 10.94 -3.07 8.99
C THR A 80 10.53 -1.60 8.88
N GLU A 81 11.25 -0.79 8.11
CA GLU A 81 10.91 0.64 7.92
C GLU A 81 9.52 0.83 7.30
N ALA A 82 9.19 0.06 6.26
CA ALA A 82 7.87 0.09 5.64
C ALA A 82 6.74 -0.31 6.62
N SER A 83 7.01 -1.32 7.47
CA SER A 83 6.05 -1.81 8.46
C SER A 83 5.82 -0.76 9.56
N GLU A 84 6.88 -0.17 10.11
CA GLU A 84 6.77 0.91 11.09
C GLU A 84 6.02 2.13 10.54
N ARG A 85 6.24 2.43 9.26
CA ARG A 85 5.51 3.49 8.55
C ARG A 85 4.03 3.19 8.44
N LEU A 86 3.66 1.96 8.13
CA LEU A 86 2.26 1.50 8.12
C LEU A 86 1.62 1.58 9.52
N ASP A 87 2.35 1.20 10.56
CA ASP A 87 1.87 1.29 11.94
C ASP A 87 1.60 2.74 12.35
N ARG A 88 2.52 3.67 12.03
CA ARG A 88 2.31 5.11 12.25
C ARG A 88 1.09 5.63 11.51
N PHE A 89 0.90 5.22 10.25
CA PHE A 89 -0.27 5.60 9.45
C PHE A 89 -1.57 5.11 10.08
N THR A 90 -1.61 3.85 10.51
CA THR A 90 -2.79 3.24 11.14
C THR A 90 -3.09 3.83 12.52
N ALA A 91 -2.06 4.26 13.25
CA ALA A 91 -2.20 4.95 14.54
C ALA A 91 -2.62 6.43 14.42
N GLY A 92 -2.75 6.97 13.20
CA GLY A 92 -3.06 8.39 12.98
C GLY A 92 -1.93 9.35 13.35
N LEU A 93 -0.69 8.86 13.43
CA LEU A 93 0.49 9.67 13.75
C LEU A 93 1.07 10.34 12.49
N PRO A 94 1.44 11.63 12.53
CA PRO A 94 2.01 12.30 11.37
C PRO A 94 3.31 11.65 10.92
N HIS A 95 3.46 11.47 9.61
CA HIS A 95 4.62 10.83 9.01
C HIS A 95 5.82 11.79 8.96
N GLN A 96 6.85 11.58 9.78
CA GLN A 96 8.12 12.32 9.69
C GLN A 96 9.06 11.60 8.72
N LEU A 97 9.34 12.21 7.57
CA LEU A 97 10.39 11.76 6.66
C LEU A 97 11.75 11.82 7.39
N PRO A 98 12.60 10.79 7.30
CA PRO A 98 13.90 10.80 7.95
C PRO A 98 14.76 11.92 7.36
N ALA A 99 15.25 12.82 8.22
CA ALA A 99 16.21 13.84 7.84
C ALA A 99 17.48 13.13 7.35
N ARG A 100 17.79 13.26 6.05
CA ARG A 100 19.06 12.83 5.47
C ARG A 100 20.20 13.45 6.29
N LYS A 101 20.97 12.63 7.02
CA LYS A 101 22.25 13.05 7.59
C LYS A 101 23.16 13.46 6.45
N ARG A 102 23.44 14.76 6.35
CA ARG A 102 24.54 15.28 5.55
C ARG A 102 25.84 14.87 6.24
N ALA A 103 26.72 14.24 5.46
CA ALA A 103 28.09 13.90 5.85
C ALA A 103 28.90 15.15 6.21
#